data_AF-A0A7J6WAU0-F1
#
_entry.id   AF-A0A7J6WAU0-F1
#
_cell.length_a   1.000
_cell.length_b   1.000
_cell.length_c   1.000
_cell.angle_alpha   90.00
_cell.angle_beta   90.00
_cell.angle_gamma   90.00
#
_symmetry.space_group_name_H-M   'P 1'
#
loop_
_entity.id
_entity.type
_entity.pdbx_description
1 polymer ?
#
loop_
_entity_poly.entity_id
_entity_poly.type
_entity_poly.pdbx_seq_one_letter_code
_entity_poly.pdbx_strand_id
1 'polypeptide(L)'
;MSVRREDQSHGINICGPNKSAILADFFATISCTAQHGNFQRLFLDLTRAHARLDFPSGSTLVTGAAHVAHDLYNSKRPDLEAFQAICPKVTLSFQQQIFGEFSFRIDSSLAFDMKNREWRPQVDETIYAVEYALKVLGSAKAVAWYSSKNKEAMVELRFFES
;
A
#
# COMPACT_ATOMS: atom_id res chain seq x y z
N MET A 1 32.87 19.25 63.02
CA MET A 1 32.51 20.48 62.29
C MET A 1 32.92 20.31 60.84
N SER A 2 31.98 19.89 59.99
CA SER A 2 31.88 20.21 58.56
C SER A 2 30.79 19.31 57.97
N VAL A 3 29.71 19.96 57.54
CA VAL A 3 28.52 19.38 56.89
C VAL A 3 28.67 19.62 55.39
N ARG A 4 28.39 18.60 54.56
CA ARG A 4 27.89 18.69 53.17
C ARG A 4 27.27 17.32 52.84
N ARG A 5 25.95 17.16 52.98
CA ARG A 5 24.89 17.26 51.95
C ARG A 5 25.11 16.38 50.71
N GLU A 6 24.32 15.30 50.70
CA GLU A 6 23.48 14.74 49.62
C GLU A 6 23.99 14.84 48.18
N ASP A 7 24.06 13.68 47.51
CA ASP A 7 23.18 13.51 46.37
C ASP A 7 22.64 12.06 46.28
N GLN A 8 21.34 11.99 46.00
CA GLN A 8 20.49 10.83 46.02
C GLN A 8 20.41 10.28 44.59
N SER A 9 21.21 9.28 44.24
CA SER A 9 20.98 8.51 43.02
C SER A 9 20.11 7.29 43.35
N HIS A 10 18.80 7.44 43.13
CA HIS A 10 17.88 6.30 43.00
C HIS A 10 18.28 5.49 41.78
N GLY A 11 19.13 4.48 41.99
CA GLY A 11 19.41 3.46 41.00
C GLY A 11 18.14 2.66 40.72
N ILE A 12 17.60 2.82 39.52
CA ILE A 12 16.59 1.89 38.99
C ILE A 12 17.31 0.56 38.76
N ASN A 13 17.19 -0.36 39.71
CA ASN A 13 17.62 -1.75 39.54
C ASN A 13 16.54 -2.50 38.76
N ILE A 14 16.80 -2.78 37.48
CA ILE A 14 16.00 -3.72 36.70
C ILE A 14 16.60 -5.12 36.90
N CYS A 15 15.91 -5.97 37.66
CA CYS A 15 16.30 -7.35 37.91
C CYS A 15 15.20 -8.30 37.38
N GLY A 16 15.56 -9.22 36.47
CA GLY A 16 14.73 -10.38 36.11
C GLY A 16 14.69 -10.74 34.62
N PRO A 17 14.98 -12.00 34.22
CA PRO A 17 15.09 -12.43 32.83
C PRO A 17 13.73 -12.79 32.24
N ASN A 18 12.94 -11.80 31.86
CA ASN A 18 11.76 -12.03 31.02
C ASN A 18 11.98 -11.34 29.68
N LYS A 19 12.62 -12.06 28.75
CA LYS A 19 12.77 -11.66 27.34
C LYS A 19 11.42 -11.71 26.65
N SER A 20 10.50 -10.82 27.00
CA SER A 20 9.42 -10.43 26.11
C SER A 20 10.03 -9.50 25.07
N ALA A 21 10.56 -10.07 23.99
CA ALA A 21 10.90 -9.29 22.81
C ALA A 21 9.57 -8.98 22.11
N ILE A 22 9.01 -7.81 22.39
CA ILE A 22 7.95 -7.25 21.55
C ILE A 22 8.63 -6.85 20.24
N LEU A 23 8.54 -7.72 19.24
CA LEU A 23 8.95 -7.41 17.88
C LEU A 23 7.78 -6.69 17.21
N ALA A 24 7.92 -5.37 17.08
CA ALA A 24 7.03 -4.56 16.26
C ALA A 24 7.68 -4.37 14.88
N ASP A 25 6.91 -4.61 13.82
CA ASP A 25 7.34 -4.33 12.46
C ASP A 25 6.54 -3.15 11.91
N PHE A 26 7.19 -2.31 11.12
CA PHE A 26 6.56 -1.13 10.53
C PHE A 26 6.12 -1.46 9.10
N PHE A 27 5.06 -0.83 8.63
CA PHE A 27 4.65 -0.88 7.23
C PHE A 27 4.18 0.50 6.82
N ALA A 28 4.37 0.84 5.55
CA ALA A 28 4.01 2.15 5.03
C ALA A 28 3.30 2.00 3.70
N THR A 29 2.27 2.83 3.51
CA THR A 29 1.58 2.98 2.24
C THR A 29 1.58 4.46 1.88
N ILE A 30 2.02 4.78 0.68
CA ILE A 30 1.91 6.12 0.11
C ILE A 30 0.85 6.07 -0.98
N SER A 31 -0.11 6.97 -0.95
CA SER A 31 -1.15 7.05 -1.99
C SER A 31 -1.33 8.48 -2.48
N CYS A 32 -1.50 8.63 -3.79
CA CYS A 32 -1.81 9.88 -4.46
C CYS A 32 -3.11 9.71 -5.23
N THR A 33 -4.06 10.63 -5.05
CA THR A 33 -5.32 10.64 -5.79
C THR A 33 -5.46 11.98 -6.51
N ALA A 34 -5.68 11.93 -7.80
CA ALA A 34 -6.09 13.08 -8.60
C ALA A 34 -7.52 12.82 -9.09
N GLN A 35 -8.41 13.77 -8.87
CA GLN A 35 -9.79 13.69 -9.33
C GLN A 35 -10.15 14.97 -10.07
N HIS A 36 -10.79 14.80 -11.21
CA HIS A 36 -11.46 15.84 -11.95
C HIS A 36 -12.96 15.56 -11.97
N GLY A 37 -13.77 16.58 -11.66
CA GLY A 37 -15.25 16.53 -11.60
C GLY A 37 -15.85 15.86 -10.36
N ASN A 38 -17.19 15.82 -10.30
CA ASN A 38 -17.91 15.50 -9.06
C ASN A 38 -19.28 14.83 -9.27
N PHE A 39 -19.45 14.02 -10.34
CA PHE A 39 -20.70 13.32 -10.70
C PHE A 39 -21.94 14.25 -10.82
N GLN A 40 -21.74 15.52 -11.12
CA GLN A 40 -22.82 16.50 -11.30
C GLN A 40 -23.36 16.49 -12.72
N ARG A 41 -22.49 16.22 -13.71
CA ARG A 41 -22.90 16.13 -15.11
C ARG A 41 -23.26 14.70 -15.49
N LEU A 42 -24.14 14.59 -16.49
CA LEU A 42 -24.65 13.33 -17.00
C LEU A 42 -23.57 12.47 -17.68
N PHE A 43 -22.53 13.05 -18.25
CA PHE A 43 -21.52 12.31 -19.02
C PHE A 43 -20.12 12.80 -18.70
N LEU A 44 -19.19 11.84 -18.58
CA LEU A 44 -17.75 12.09 -18.44
C LEU A 44 -17.37 13.14 -17.39
N ASP A 45 -18.17 13.30 -16.34
CA ASP A 45 -17.92 14.32 -15.32
C ASP A 45 -16.74 13.91 -14.44
N LEU A 46 -16.76 12.66 -13.93
CA LEU A 46 -15.69 12.15 -13.10
C LEU A 46 -14.60 11.46 -13.92
N THR A 47 -13.37 11.94 -13.77
CA THR A 47 -12.15 11.18 -14.03
C THR A 47 -11.32 11.16 -12.76
N ARG A 48 -10.99 9.98 -12.24
CA ARG A 48 -10.16 9.83 -11.05
C ARG A 48 -9.01 8.89 -11.36
N ALA A 49 -7.80 9.35 -11.12
CA ALA A 49 -6.59 8.55 -11.13
C ALA A 49 -6.09 8.41 -9.69
N HIS A 50 -5.73 7.19 -9.30
CA HIS A 50 -5.20 6.89 -7.99
C HIS A 50 -3.97 6.00 -8.12
N ALA A 51 -2.88 6.39 -7.49
CA ALA A 51 -1.63 5.63 -7.45
C ALA A 51 -1.31 5.30 -5.99
N ARG A 52 -0.94 4.06 -5.72
CA ARG A 52 -0.63 3.55 -4.39
C ARG A 52 0.69 2.78 -4.43
N LEU A 53 1.54 3.04 -3.46
CA LEU A 53 2.82 2.41 -3.24
C LEU A 53 2.77 1.76 -1.85
N ASP A 54 2.77 0.43 -1.81
CA ASP A 54 2.80 -0.34 -0.58
C ASP A 54 4.21 -0.86 -0.33
N PHE A 55 4.81 -0.40 0.77
CA PHE A 55 6.15 -0.82 1.14
C PHE A 55 6.11 -2.16 1.91
N PRO A 56 7.10 -3.03 1.70
CA PRO A 56 7.28 -4.23 2.50
C PRO A 56 7.59 -3.86 3.96
N SER A 57 7.63 -4.86 4.85
CA SER A 57 7.81 -4.58 6.27
C SER A 57 9.15 -3.87 6.56
N GLY A 58 9.17 -3.04 7.58
CA GLY A 58 10.29 -2.18 7.95
C GLY A 58 11.53 -2.99 8.26
N SER A 59 11.39 -4.13 8.93
CA SER A 59 12.50 -5.05 9.18
C SER A 59 13.09 -5.61 7.88
N THR A 60 12.24 -5.97 6.91
CA THR A 60 12.63 -6.47 5.58
C THR A 60 13.32 -5.37 4.77
N LEU A 61 12.77 -4.15 4.80
CA LEU A 61 13.34 -2.97 4.14
C LEU A 61 14.72 -2.62 4.67
N VAL A 62 14.88 -2.52 5.99
CA VAL A 62 16.16 -2.15 6.62
C VAL A 62 17.21 -3.21 6.34
N THR A 63 16.85 -4.49 6.50
CA THR A 63 17.77 -5.61 6.25
C THR A 63 18.18 -5.66 4.78
N GLY A 64 17.21 -5.56 3.85
CA GLY A 64 17.48 -5.51 2.42
C GLY A 64 18.35 -4.31 2.05
N ALA A 65 18.04 -3.11 2.53
CA ALA A 65 18.79 -1.90 2.23
C ALA A 65 20.23 -1.97 2.76
N ALA A 66 20.43 -2.53 3.96
CA ALA A 66 21.75 -2.76 4.52
C ALA A 66 22.57 -3.72 3.65
N HIS A 67 21.96 -4.83 3.16
CA HIS A 67 22.62 -5.76 2.25
C HIS A 67 23.00 -5.08 0.92
N VAL A 68 22.07 -4.36 0.29
CA VAL A 68 22.33 -3.65 -0.97
C VAL A 68 23.42 -2.59 -0.80
N ALA A 69 23.40 -1.82 0.29
CA ALA A 69 24.42 -0.81 0.59
C ALA A 69 25.79 -1.44 0.86
N HIS A 70 25.83 -2.56 1.59
CA HIS A 70 27.06 -3.29 1.88
C HIS A 70 27.68 -3.88 0.60
N ASP A 71 26.86 -4.46 -0.29
CA ASP A 71 27.35 -4.99 -1.56
C ASP A 71 27.90 -3.87 -2.45
N LEU A 72 27.19 -2.74 -2.54
CA LEU A 72 27.64 -1.59 -3.31
C LEU A 72 28.93 -0.98 -2.75
N TYR A 73 29.04 -0.84 -1.43
CA TYR A 73 30.26 -0.36 -0.76
C TYR A 73 31.47 -1.25 -1.08
N ASN A 74 31.27 -2.57 -1.11
CA ASN A 74 32.32 -3.53 -1.46
C ASN A 74 32.51 -3.70 -2.97
N SER A 75 31.92 -2.84 -3.80
CA SER A 75 31.96 -2.93 -5.27
C SER A 75 31.49 -4.29 -5.82
N LYS A 76 30.62 -4.99 -5.08
CA LYS A 76 29.95 -6.21 -5.52
C LYS A 76 28.66 -5.85 -6.24
N ARG A 77 28.22 -6.73 -7.14
CA ARG A 77 26.89 -6.57 -7.74
C ARG A 77 25.83 -6.80 -6.65
N PRO A 78 24.89 -5.86 -6.45
CA PRO A 78 23.82 -6.04 -5.48
C PRO A 78 23.02 -7.30 -5.78
N ASP A 79 22.68 -8.05 -4.73
CA ASP A 79 21.80 -9.20 -4.87
C ASP A 79 20.40 -8.76 -5.33
N LEU A 80 19.88 -9.45 -6.36
CA LEU A 80 18.59 -9.16 -6.97
C LEU A 80 17.45 -9.52 -6.01
N GLU A 81 17.61 -10.56 -5.19
CA GLU A 81 16.60 -10.95 -4.21
C GLU A 81 16.50 -9.90 -3.09
N ALA A 82 17.64 -9.45 -2.56
CA ALA A 82 17.70 -8.38 -1.57
C ALA A 82 17.07 -7.06 -2.07
N PHE A 83 17.31 -6.68 -3.33
CA PHE A 83 16.68 -5.48 -3.89
C PHE A 83 15.19 -5.67 -4.17
N GLN A 84 14.75 -6.86 -4.59
CA GLN A 84 13.33 -7.16 -4.79
C GLN A 84 12.57 -7.12 -3.47
N ALA A 85 13.18 -7.57 -2.38
CA ALA A 85 12.62 -7.50 -1.03
C ALA A 85 12.41 -6.06 -0.52
N ILE A 86 13.08 -5.07 -1.10
CA ILE A 86 12.90 -3.64 -0.76
C ILE A 86 11.83 -2.98 -1.65
N CYS A 87 11.54 -3.57 -2.80
CA CYS A 87 10.73 -2.92 -3.83
C CYS A 87 9.25 -2.83 -3.42
N PRO A 88 8.63 -1.63 -3.45
CA PRO A 88 7.23 -1.49 -3.09
C PRO A 88 6.32 -2.08 -4.18
N LYS A 89 5.17 -2.60 -3.77
CA LYS A 89 4.09 -2.96 -4.69
C LYS A 89 3.41 -1.67 -5.16
N VAL A 90 3.22 -1.54 -6.47
CA VAL A 90 2.59 -0.36 -7.07
C VAL A 90 1.20 -0.74 -7.56
N THR A 91 0.18 0.00 -7.15
CA THR A 91 -1.18 -0.15 -7.68
C THR A 91 -1.60 1.14 -8.34
N LEU A 92 -2.08 1.05 -9.57
CA LEU A 92 -2.61 2.16 -10.36
C LEU A 92 -4.09 1.92 -10.61
N SER A 93 -4.92 2.89 -10.29
CA SER A 93 -6.37 2.83 -10.44
C SER A 93 -6.82 4.01 -11.30
N PHE A 94 -7.65 3.71 -12.28
CA PHE A 94 -8.28 4.70 -13.13
C PHE A 94 -9.78 4.48 -13.13
N GLN A 95 -10.54 5.53 -12.80
CA GLN A 95 -11.98 5.52 -12.77
C GLN A 95 -12.53 6.63 -13.66
N GLN A 96 -13.49 6.28 -14.51
CA GLN A 96 -14.17 7.20 -15.42
C GLN A 96 -15.68 7.02 -15.29
N GLN A 97 -16.41 8.10 -15.03
CA GLN A 97 -17.86 8.11 -15.19
C GLN A 97 -18.20 8.04 -16.67
N ILE A 98 -19.09 7.11 -17.03
CA ILE A 98 -19.55 6.93 -18.40
C ILE A 98 -20.82 7.75 -18.60
N PHE A 99 -21.88 7.41 -17.86
CA PHE A 99 -23.17 8.05 -17.96
C PHE A 99 -23.95 7.98 -16.65
N GLY A 100 -24.57 9.08 -16.25
CA GLY A 100 -25.36 9.19 -15.04
C GLY A 100 -24.59 8.69 -13.84
N GLU A 101 -25.11 7.66 -13.18
CA GLU A 101 -24.54 7.05 -11.97
C GLU A 101 -23.62 5.86 -12.27
N PHE A 102 -23.37 5.56 -13.56
CA PHE A 102 -22.44 4.52 -13.99
C PHE A 102 -21.02 5.05 -14.11
N SER A 103 -20.08 4.33 -13.51
CA SER A 103 -18.65 4.53 -13.71
C SER A 103 -17.95 3.21 -13.97
N PHE A 104 -16.86 3.29 -14.71
CA PHE A 104 -15.97 2.18 -14.97
C PHE A 104 -14.65 2.45 -14.27
N ARG A 105 -14.12 1.45 -13.59
CA ARG A 105 -12.83 1.48 -12.91
C ARG A 105 -11.96 0.34 -13.38
N ILE A 106 -10.69 0.63 -13.58
CA ILE A 106 -9.64 -0.35 -13.81
C ILE A 106 -8.60 -0.17 -12.72
N ASP A 107 -8.30 -1.23 -12.00
CA ASP A 107 -7.22 -1.28 -11.02
C ASP A 107 -6.14 -2.23 -11.55
N SER A 108 -4.90 -1.77 -11.66
CA SER A 108 -3.74 -2.54 -12.13
C SER A 108 -2.68 -2.57 -11.04
N SER A 109 -2.35 -3.76 -10.58
CA SER A 109 -1.25 -4.04 -9.66
C SER A 109 -0.02 -4.41 -10.45
N LEU A 110 1.07 -3.69 -10.23
CA LEU A 110 2.39 -3.96 -10.79
C LEU A 110 3.28 -4.55 -9.69
N ALA A 111 3.93 -5.66 -10.01
CA ALA A 111 4.99 -6.24 -9.22
C ALA A 111 6.30 -6.17 -10.01
N PHE A 112 7.39 -5.86 -9.31
CA PHE A 112 8.72 -5.90 -9.91
C PHE A 112 9.28 -7.31 -9.71
N ASP A 113 9.36 -8.09 -10.79
CA ASP A 113 10.08 -9.36 -10.79
C ASP A 113 11.47 -9.15 -11.39
N MET A 114 12.49 -9.31 -10.55
CA MET A 114 13.90 -9.13 -10.94
C MET A 114 14.60 -10.42 -11.30
N LYS A 115 13.90 -11.57 -11.28
CA LYS A 115 14.45 -12.85 -11.74
C LYS A 115 14.70 -12.86 -13.24
N ASN A 116 13.86 -12.17 -14.00
CA ASN A 116 14.17 -11.83 -15.38
C ASN A 116 15.11 -10.61 -15.37
N ARG A 117 16.36 -10.77 -15.81
CA ARG A 117 17.42 -9.73 -15.86
C ARG A 117 17.06 -8.38 -16.50
N GLU A 118 15.85 -8.25 -17.02
CA GLU A 118 15.27 -7.00 -17.51
C GLU A 118 14.41 -6.43 -16.37
N TRP A 119 14.82 -5.31 -15.77
CA TRP A 119 14.10 -4.59 -14.70
C TRP A 119 12.74 -4.04 -15.18
N ARG A 120 11.84 -4.93 -15.57
CA ARG A 120 10.57 -4.59 -16.19
C ARG A 120 9.48 -4.73 -15.14
N PRO A 121 8.64 -3.70 -14.94
CA PRO A 121 7.45 -3.84 -14.14
C PRO A 121 6.53 -4.86 -14.83
N GLN A 122 6.20 -5.94 -14.12
CA GLN A 122 5.23 -6.92 -14.59
C GLN A 122 3.87 -6.55 -14.05
N VAL A 123 2.86 -6.56 -14.92
CA VAL A 123 1.46 -6.48 -14.48
C VAL A 123 1.14 -7.79 -13.77
N ASP A 124 0.95 -7.71 -12.46
CA ASP A 124 0.63 -8.86 -11.62
C ASP A 124 -0.87 -9.18 -11.73
N GLU A 125 -1.72 -8.17 -11.56
CA GLU A 125 -3.16 -8.34 -11.56
C GLU A 125 -3.85 -7.09 -12.12
N THR A 126 -4.85 -7.31 -12.98
CA THR A 126 -5.76 -6.25 -13.43
C THR A 126 -7.17 -6.61 -13.04
N ILE A 127 -7.84 -5.69 -12.36
CA ILE A 127 -9.24 -5.77 -11.95
C ILE A 127 -10.04 -4.76 -12.76
N TYR A 128 -11.09 -5.23 -13.41
CA TYR A 128 -12.06 -4.40 -14.11
C TYR A 128 -13.30 -4.30 -13.26
N ALA A 129 -13.84 -3.10 -13.07
CA ALA A 129 -15.02 -2.88 -12.27
C ALA A 129 -16.00 -1.91 -12.96
N VAL A 130 -17.28 -2.21 -12.85
CA VAL A 130 -18.38 -1.32 -13.22
C VAL A 130 -19.12 -0.99 -11.93
N GLU A 131 -19.22 0.30 -11.63
CA GLU A 131 -19.93 0.80 -10.46
C GLU A 131 -21.20 1.51 -10.90
N TYR A 132 -22.30 1.27 -10.18
CA TYR A 132 -23.55 1.99 -10.30
C TYR A 132 -23.92 2.55 -8.93
N ALA A 133 -23.92 3.88 -8.80
CA ALA A 133 -24.49 4.51 -7.62
C ALA A 133 -26.03 4.37 -7.68
N LEU A 134 -26.64 4.07 -6.54
CA LEU A 134 -28.08 3.95 -6.37
C LEU A 134 -28.53 5.10 -5.47
N LYS A 135 -28.85 6.26 -6.04
CA LYS A 135 -29.32 7.41 -5.25
C LYS A 135 -30.70 7.19 -4.59
N VAL A 136 -31.49 6.25 -5.10
CA VAL A 136 -32.90 6.05 -4.70
C VAL A 136 -33.06 5.24 -3.39
N LEU A 137 -32.01 4.55 -2.94
CA LEU A 137 -32.05 3.57 -1.83
C LEU A 137 -31.25 4.01 -0.59
N GLY A 138 -31.21 5.32 -0.29
CA GLY A 138 -30.53 5.81 0.90
C GLY A 138 -29.00 5.64 0.81
N SER A 139 -28.41 6.13 -0.29
CA SER A 139 -26.98 6.01 -0.59
C SER A 139 -26.53 4.54 -0.65
N ALA A 140 -26.80 3.86 -1.76
CA ALA A 140 -26.24 2.53 -2.02
C ALA A 140 -25.36 2.55 -3.28
N LYS A 141 -24.48 1.56 -3.43
CA LYS A 141 -23.63 1.38 -4.61
C LYS A 141 -23.54 -0.09 -4.97
N ALA A 142 -23.89 -0.43 -6.21
CA ALA A 142 -23.60 -1.73 -6.78
C ALA A 142 -22.26 -1.68 -7.50
N VAL A 143 -21.40 -2.67 -7.28
CA VAL A 143 -20.11 -2.82 -7.94
C VAL A 143 -20.00 -4.23 -8.48
N ALA A 144 -19.90 -4.37 -9.79
CA ALA A 144 -19.50 -5.62 -10.41
C ALA A 144 -18.01 -5.53 -10.73
N TRP A 145 -17.21 -6.48 -10.29
CA TRP A 145 -15.78 -6.53 -10.61
C TRP A 145 -15.35 -7.91 -11.11
N TYR A 146 -14.27 -7.92 -11.89
CA TYR A 146 -13.63 -9.10 -12.46
C TYR A 146 -12.12 -9.03 -12.31
N SER A 147 -11.50 -10.04 -11.72
CA SER A 147 -10.04 -10.21 -11.65
C SER A 147 -9.54 -11.03 -12.83
N SER A 148 -8.66 -10.43 -13.64
CA SER A 148 -8.03 -11.10 -14.77
C SER A 148 -7.12 -12.26 -14.33
N LYS A 149 -6.46 -12.11 -13.17
CA LYS A 149 -5.49 -13.08 -12.65
C LYS A 149 -6.18 -14.35 -12.16
N ASN A 150 -7.21 -14.19 -11.33
CA ASN A 150 -7.90 -15.32 -10.71
C ASN A 150 -9.05 -15.86 -11.58
N LYS A 151 -9.45 -15.13 -12.64
CA LYS A 151 -10.62 -15.42 -13.47
C LYS A 151 -11.92 -15.48 -12.65
N GLU A 152 -12.01 -14.59 -11.67
CA GLU A 152 -13.13 -14.52 -10.73
C GLU A 152 -13.92 -13.22 -10.95
N ALA A 153 -15.23 -13.31 -10.83
CA ALA A 153 -16.14 -12.17 -10.88
C ALA A 153 -17.01 -12.13 -9.63
N MET A 154 -17.32 -10.93 -9.14
CA MET A 154 -18.23 -10.74 -8.03
C MET A 154 -19.09 -9.50 -8.25
N VAL A 155 -20.32 -9.55 -7.76
CA VAL A 155 -21.19 -8.39 -7.65
C VAL A 155 -21.39 -8.09 -6.17
N GLU A 156 -21.06 -6.86 -5.79
CA GLU A 156 -21.16 -6.37 -4.42
C GLU A 156 -22.19 -5.25 -4.36
N LEU A 157 -23.08 -5.31 -3.38
CA LEU A 157 -24.02 -4.24 -3.07
C LEU A 157 -23.64 -3.63 -1.72
N ARG A 158 -23.22 -2.37 -1.73
CA ARG A 158 -22.84 -1.61 -0.53
C ARG A 158 -23.96 -0.63 -0.17
N PHE A 159 -24.42 -0.67 1.07
CA PHE A 159 -25.35 0.31 1.64
C PHE A 159 -24.55 1.29 2.50
N PHE A 160 -24.84 2.58 2.40
CA PHE A 160 -24.29 3.60 3.29
C PHE A 160 -25.39 4.05 4.24
N GLU A 161 -25.12 3.98 5.55
CA GLU A 161 -26.07 4.44 6.55
C GLU A 161 -26.18 5.98 6.49
N SER A 162 -27.42 6.49 6.59
CA SER A 162 -27.77 7.92 6.51
C SER A 162 -28.03 8.49 7.90
#